data_AF-A0AAE7E0R0-F1
#
_entry.id   AF-A0AAE7E0R0-F1
#
_cell.length_a   1.000
_cell.length_b   1.000
_cell.length_c   1.000
_cell.angle_alpha   90.00
_cell.angle_beta   90.00
_cell.angle_gamma   90.00
#
_symmetry.space_group_name_H-M   'P 1'
#
loop_
_entity.id
_entity.type
_entity.pdbx_description
1 polymer ?
#
loop_
_entity_poly.entity_id
_entity_poly.type
_entity_poly.pdbx_seq_one_letter_code
_entity_poly.pdbx_strand_id
1 'polypeptide(L)'
;MLIFPFIVGDWAHVHSVWYTWQSLNTGVLAFVASILALNAVRYSEEKKRQRNFVASKAFLPQALSELTSYCNACAPLVIEAWQRTIDRTDHCDTPLNNKLPDLPSSYQQVFKECISEASPEVAKHLAYILVRLQIHHSRAESLVKDFSPESEISFVPESLMTQVFSLAELQSLLSQLFEYARGIKEFDHRPLSAESFFSFYRHWDVEDNEDLIGFTERNHARRWNT
;
A
#
# COMPACT_ATOMS: atom_id res chain seq x y z
N MET A 1 -1.65 -54.59 16.03
CA MET A 1 -0.18 -54.44 15.86
C MET A 1 0.52 -53.96 17.12
N LEU A 2 0.13 -52.83 17.73
CA LEU A 2 0.73 -52.39 19.00
C LEU A 2 0.11 -53.03 20.25
N ILE A 3 -1.21 -53.25 20.27
CA ILE A 3 -1.93 -53.73 21.47
C ILE A 3 -2.42 -55.19 21.31
N PHE A 4 -2.96 -55.54 20.15
CA PHE A 4 -3.53 -56.88 19.89
C PHE A 4 -2.57 -58.08 20.11
N PRO A 5 -1.27 -58.04 19.74
CA PRO A 5 -0.37 -59.16 19.96
C PRO A 5 -0.12 -59.47 21.45
N PHE A 6 -0.21 -58.46 22.33
CA PHE A 6 -0.07 -58.63 23.78
C PHE A 6 -1.28 -59.33 24.42
N ILE A 7 -2.43 -59.35 23.75
CA ILE A 7 -3.67 -59.94 24.27
C ILE A 7 -3.80 -61.42 23.88
N VAL A 8 -3.14 -61.84 22.79
CA VAL A 8 -3.38 -63.14 22.15
C VAL A 8 -2.14 -64.06 22.15
N GLY A 9 -0.92 -63.53 22.35
CA GLY A 9 0.31 -64.30 22.18
C GLY A 9 1.33 -64.19 23.32
N ASP A 10 2.36 -65.04 23.25
CA ASP A 10 3.54 -64.98 24.12
C ASP A 10 4.54 -63.90 23.65
N TRP A 11 5.59 -63.66 24.43
CA TRP A 11 6.60 -62.66 24.10
C TRP A 11 7.28 -62.91 22.73
N ALA A 12 7.47 -64.17 22.35
CA ALA A 12 8.05 -64.54 21.06
C ALA A 12 7.15 -64.15 19.89
N HIS A 13 5.83 -64.34 20.03
CA HIS A 13 4.84 -63.91 19.05
C HIS A 13 4.80 -62.38 18.91
N VAL A 14 4.79 -61.65 20.03
CA VAL A 14 4.85 -60.17 20.03
C VAL A 14 6.09 -59.67 19.29
N HIS A 15 7.26 -60.21 19.62
CA HIS A 15 8.53 -59.84 18.99
C HIS A 15 8.52 -60.12 17.48
N SER A 16 8.02 -61.29 17.06
CA SER A 16 7.93 -61.68 15.65
C SER A 16 7.02 -60.75 14.83
N VAL A 17 5.84 -60.39 15.38
CA VAL A 17 4.92 -59.45 14.74
C VAL A 17 5.55 -58.05 14.63
N TRP A 18 6.23 -57.57 15.67
CA TRP A 18 6.88 -56.26 15.63
C TRP A 18 8.06 -56.22 14.66
N TYR A 19 8.86 -57.29 14.59
CA TYR A 19 9.96 -57.43 13.64
C TYR A 19 9.45 -57.44 12.19
N THR A 20 8.41 -58.22 11.91
CA THR A 20 7.82 -58.35 10.56
C THR A 20 7.27 -57.02 10.03
N TRP A 21 6.74 -56.18 10.91
CA TRP A 21 6.13 -54.90 10.56
C TRP A 21 7.01 -53.69 10.93
N GLN A 22 8.29 -53.91 11.25
CA GLN A 22 9.22 -52.86 11.68
C GLN A 22 9.32 -51.75 10.63
N SER A 23 9.40 -52.10 9.34
CA SER A 23 9.47 -51.12 8.25
C SER A 23 8.20 -50.26 8.16
N LEU A 24 7.02 -50.83 8.41
CA LEU A 24 5.77 -50.07 8.43
C LEU A 24 5.72 -49.12 9.63
N ASN A 25 6.09 -49.60 10.82
CA ASN A 25 6.15 -48.77 12.03
C ASN A 25 7.14 -47.61 11.86
N THR A 26 8.33 -47.88 11.32
CA THR A 26 9.33 -46.85 11.01
C THR A 26 8.78 -45.86 9.98
N GLY A 27 8.08 -46.33 8.93
CA GLY A 27 7.46 -45.48 7.93
C GLY A 27 6.39 -44.56 8.51
N VAL A 28 5.50 -45.07 9.37
CA VAL A 28 4.46 -44.28 10.05
C VAL A 28 5.09 -43.25 10.99
N LEU A 29 6.09 -43.63 11.77
CA LEU A 29 6.80 -42.70 12.67
C LEU A 29 7.54 -41.61 11.89
N ALA A 30 8.22 -41.97 10.80
CA ALA A 30 8.89 -41.01 9.93
C ALA A 30 7.90 -40.03 9.29
N PHE A 31 6.73 -40.52 8.88
CA PHE A 31 5.66 -39.69 8.34
C PHE A 31 5.11 -38.71 9.39
N VAL A 32 4.81 -39.19 10.60
CA VAL A 32 4.36 -38.34 11.72
C VAL A 32 5.43 -37.31 12.08
N ALA A 33 6.69 -37.72 12.18
CA ALA A 33 7.81 -36.81 12.43
C ALA A 33 7.93 -35.74 11.33
N SER A 34 7.72 -36.11 10.07
CA SER A 34 7.74 -35.16 8.94
C SER A 34 6.61 -34.14 9.02
N ILE A 35 5.40 -34.56 9.41
CA ILE A 35 4.27 -33.64 9.64
C ILE A 35 4.59 -32.67 10.79
N LEU A 36 5.11 -33.18 11.91
CA LEU A 36 5.48 -32.35 13.06
C LEU A 36 6.59 -31.36 12.70
N ALA A 37 7.61 -31.80 11.97
CA ALA A 37 8.70 -30.96 11.50
C ALA A 37 8.18 -29.86 10.56
N LEU A 38 7.33 -30.20 9.58
CA LEU A 38 6.74 -29.21 8.67
C LEU A 38 5.89 -28.17 9.42
N ASN A 39 5.10 -28.60 10.40
CA ASN A 39 4.30 -27.70 11.22
C ASN A 39 5.18 -26.79 12.10
N ALA A 40 6.26 -27.32 12.67
CA ALA A 40 7.21 -26.53 13.45
C ALA A 40 7.90 -25.47 12.60
N VAL A 41 8.30 -25.83 11.37
CA VAL A 41 8.88 -24.90 10.38
C VAL A 41 7.88 -23.79 10.05
N ARG A 42 6.66 -24.15 9.63
CA ARG A 42 5.59 -23.16 9.31
C ARG A 42 5.32 -22.21 10.47
N TYR A 43 5.22 -22.74 11.69
CA TYR A 43 5.00 -21.92 12.87
C TYR A 43 6.16 -20.95 13.14
N SER A 44 7.41 -21.42 12.97
CA SER A 44 8.60 -20.59 13.17
C SER A 44 8.72 -19.49 12.11
N GLU A 45 8.40 -19.79 10.85
CA GLU A 45 8.39 -18.83 9.74
C GLU A 45 7.33 -17.77 9.95
N GLU A 46 6.12 -18.16 10.32
CA GLU A 46 5.02 -17.23 10.60
C GLU A 46 5.35 -16.30 11.77
N LYS A 47 5.95 -16.83 12.85
CA LYS A 47 6.38 -16.01 13.99
C LYS A 47 7.52 -15.05 13.62
N LYS A 48 8.42 -15.47 12.73
CA LYS A 48 9.49 -14.61 12.18
C LYS A 48 8.88 -13.49 11.32
N ARG A 49 7.97 -13.83 10.41
CA ARG A 49 7.22 -12.90 9.55
C ARG A 49 6.53 -11.83 10.39
N GLN A 50 5.78 -12.23 11.42
CA GLN A 50 5.09 -11.32 12.33
C GLN A 50 6.05 -10.37 13.05
N ARG A 51 7.18 -10.88 13.56
CA ARG A 51 8.20 -10.04 14.22
C ARG A 51 8.83 -9.04 13.27
N ASN A 52 9.18 -9.49 12.06
CA ASN A 52 9.72 -8.61 11.02
C ASN A 52 8.70 -7.53 10.65
N PHE A 53 7.44 -7.91 10.46
CA PHE A 53 6.37 -6.98 10.16
C PHE A 53 6.21 -5.91 11.24
N VAL A 54 6.20 -6.29 12.52
CA VAL A 54 6.12 -5.33 13.64
C VAL A 54 7.31 -4.37 13.64
N ALA A 55 8.52 -4.87 13.38
CA ALA A 55 9.72 -4.04 13.31
C ALA A 55 9.64 -3.01 12.17
N SER A 56 9.29 -3.45 10.96
CA SER A 56 9.17 -2.57 9.80
C SER A 56 8.00 -1.59 9.92
N LYS A 57 6.86 -2.04 10.46
CA LYS A 57 5.69 -1.21 10.74
C LYS A 57 6.00 -0.07 11.72
N ALA A 58 6.94 -0.25 12.66
CA ALA A 58 7.34 0.80 13.59
C ALA A 58 7.91 2.04 12.90
N PHE A 59 8.47 1.90 11.69
CA PHE A 59 8.99 3.00 10.88
C PHE A 59 7.96 3.57 9.90
N LEU A 60 6.83 2.91 9.72
CA LEU A 60 5.79 3.32 8.78
C LEU A 60 5.23 4.74 9.08
N PRO A 61 4.98 5.16 10.33
CA PRO A 61 4.51 6.52 10.60
C PRO A 61 5.47 7.61 10.10
N GLN A 62 6.78 7.39 10.22
CA GLN A 62 7.80 8.32 9.73
C GLN A 62 7.77 8.39 8.21
N ALA A 63 7.74 7.24 7.53
CA ALA A 63 7.64 7.17 6.07
C ALA A 63 6.36 7.84 5.54
N LEU A 64 5.22 7.65 6.22
CA LEU A 64 3.97 8.34 5.89
C LEU A 64 4.10 9.85 6.06
N SER A 65 4.74 10.33 7.14
CA SER A 65 4.96 11.76 7.37
C SER A 65 5.81 12.41 6.28
N GLU A 66 6.85 11.71 5.81
CA GLU A 66 7.70 12.17 4.70
C GLU A 66 6.90 12.29 3.40
N LEU A 67 6.09 11.27 3.07
CA LEU A 67 5.24 11.27 1.89
C LEU A 67 4.15 12.34 1.94
N THR A 68 3.51 12.54 3.11
CA THR A 68 2.53 13.62 3.30
C THR A 68 3.19 14.99 3.13
N SER A 69 4.40 15.18 3.67
CA SER A 69 5.16 16.43 3.51
C SER A 69 5.49 16.71 2.04
N TYR A 70 5.92 15.68 1.30
CA TYR A 70 6.14 15.75 -0.14
C TYR A 70 4.84 16.13 -0.89
N CYS A 71 3.72 15.47 -0.58
CA CYS A 71 2.43 15.77 -1.24
C CYS A 71 1.96 17.21 -0.96
N ASN A 72 2.17 17.71 0.26
CA ASN A 72 1.87 19.09 0.62
C ASN A 72 2.76 20.08 -0.13
N ALA A 73 4.04 19.76 -0.32
CA ALA A 73 4.95 20.59 -1.10
C ALA A 73 4.61 20.57 -2.62
N CYS A 74 4.03 19.49 -3.14
CA CYS A 74 3.54 19.42 -4.52
C CYS A 74 2.22 20.17 -4.75
N ALA A 75 1.40 20.37 -3.73
CA ALA A 75 0.06 20.93 -3.91
C ALA A 75 0.07 22.34 -4.55
N PRO A 76 0.90 23.31 -4.11
CA PRO A 76 0.99 24.62 -4.73
C PRO A 76 1.34 24.56 -6.23
N LEU A 77 2.24 23.64 -6.63
CA LEU A 77 2.63 23.45 -8.02
C LEU A 77 1.45 23.02 -8.90
N VAL A 78 0.74 21.97 -8.48
CA VAL A 78 -0.38 21.42 -9.25
C VAL A 78 -1.54 22.41 -9.32
N ILE A 79 -1.80 23.12 -8.22
CA ILE A 79 -2.87 24.12 -8.14
C ILE A 79 -2.55 25.33 -8.98
N GLU A 80 -1.32 25.84 -8.94
CA GLU A 80 -0.88 26.93 -9.81
C GLU A 80 -1.09 26.57 -11.28
N ALA A 81 -0.63 25.38 -11.70
CA ALA A 81 -0.79 24.93 -13.07
C ALA A 81 -2.26 24.86 -13.47
N TRP A 82 -3.13 24.33 -12.60
CA TRP A 82 -4.56 24.26 -12.86
C TRP A 82 -5.20 25.65 -12.95
N GLN A 83 -4.88 26.56 -12.02
CA GLN A 83 -5.39 27.93 -12.04
C GLN A 83 -5.00 28.67 -13.32
N ARG A 84 -3.77 28.49 -13.81
CA ARG A 84 -3.31 29.07 -15.09
C ARG A 84 -4.05 28.52 -16.31
N THR A 85 -4.56 27.29 -16.27
CA THR A 85 -5.44 26.78 -17.35
C THR A 85 -6.84 27.39 -17.31
N ILE A 86 -7.29 27.88 -16.16
CA ILE A 86 -8.57 28.60 -16.03
C ILE A 86 -8.39 30.05 -16.48
N ASP A 87 -7.24 30.65 -16.16
CA ASP A 87 -6.89 32.00 -16.62
C ASP A 87 -6.62 32.01 -18.13
N ARG A 88 -7.60 32.51 -18.88
CA ARG A 88 -7.53 32.61 -20.34
C ARG A 88 -6.48 33.60 -20.85
N THR A 89 -5.80 34.33 -19.96
CA THR A 89 -4.82 35.35 -20.33
C THR A 89 -3.36 34.89 -20.30
N ASP A 90 -3.01 33.87 -19.52
CA ASP A 90 -1.61 33.36 -19.40
C ASP A 90 -1.25 32.39 -20.53
N HIS A 91 -2.24 31.76 -21.18
CA HIS A 91 -2.08 30.73 -22.22
C HIS A 91 -1.19 29.52 -21.83
N CYS A 92 -0.71 29.45 -20.57
CA CYS A 92 0.22 28.45 -20.05
C CYS A 92 1.63 28.48 -20.70
N ASP A 93 2.02 29.60 -21.31
CA ASP A 93 3.30 29.72 -22.03
C ASP A 93 4.47 30.11 -21.12
N THR A 94 4.19 30.44 -19.85
CA THR A 94 5.21 30.88 -18.90
C THR A 94 5.55 29.79 -17.87
N PRO A 95 6.81 29.72 -17.40
CA PRO A 95 7.19 28.76 -16.37
C PRO A 95 6.36 28.88 -15.09
N LEU A 96 6.13 27.73 -14.44
CA LEU A 96 5.53 27.69 -13.10
C LEU A 96 6.45 28.36 -12.08
N ASN A 97 5.85 29.10 -11.14
CA ASN A 97 6.58 29.77 -10.07
C ASN A 97 6.99 28.78 -8.98
N ASN A 98 6.10 27.84 -8.68
CA ASN A 98 6.37 26.77 -7.74
C ASN A 98 7.32 25.73 -8.35
N LYS A 99 8.24 25.22 -7.54
CA LYS A 99 9.17 24.18 -7.95
C LYS A 99 8.64 22.81 -7.56
N LEU A 100 8.94 21.80 -8.37
CA LEU A 100 8.75 20.42 -7.98
C LEU A 100 9.66 20.08 -6.79
N PRO A 101 9.12 19.63 -5.64
CA PRO A 101 9.95 19.13 -4.55
C PRO A 101 10.63 17.81 -4.92
N ASP A 102 11.81 17.57 -4.35
CA ASP A 102 12.50 16.29 -4.51
C ASP A 102 11.72 15.17 -3.81
N LEU A 103 11.59 14.03 -4.50
CA LEU A 103 10.95 12.85 -3.93
C LEU A 103 11.86 12.25 -2.83
N PRO A 104 11.37 12.06 -1.59
CA PRO A 104 12.17 11.44 -0.53
C PRO A 104 12.57 10.00 -0.91
N SER A 105 13.72 9.51 -0.46
CA SER A 105 14.18 8.14 -0.79
C SER A 105 13.97 7.13 0.36
N SER A 106 13.88 7.62 1.60
CA SER A 106 13.79 6.83 2.84
C SER A 106 12.54 5.95 2.92
N TYR A 107 11.39 6.41 2.41
CA TYR A 107 10.15 5.65 2.49
C TYR A 107 10.21 4.31 1.74
N GLN A 108 11.05 4.21 0.69
CA GLN A 108 11.05 3.06 -0.23
C GLN A 108 11.39 1.77 0.49
N GLN A 109 12.40 1.80 1.36
CA GLN A 109 12.81 0.63 2.13
C GLN A 109 11.73 0.22 3.13
N VAL A 110 11.14 1.19 3.85
CA VAL A 110 10.08 0.94 4.83
C VAL A 110 8.86 0.31 4.17
N PHE A 111 8.40 0.85 3.03
CA PHE A 111 7.27 0.30 2.29
C PHE A 111 7.59 -1.10 1.76
N LYS A 112 8.79 -1.32 1.18
CA LYS A 112 9.22 -2.63 0.67
C LYS A 112 9.17 -3.70 1.76
N GLU A 113 9.73 -3.42 2.93
CA GLU A 113 9.74 -4.37 4.05
C GLU A 113 8.34 -4.62 4.61
N CYS A 114 7.53 -3.56 4.75
CA CYS A 114 6.14 -3.71 5.19
C CYS A 114 5.35 -4.57 4.20
N ILE A 115 5.47 -4.33 2.90
CA ILE A 115 4.78 -5.10 1.85
C ILE A 115 5.19 -6.57 1.87
N SER A 116 6.47 -6.88 2.07
CA SER A 116 6.95 -8.27 2.07
C SER A 116 6.43 -9.10 3.25
N GLU A 117 6.14 -8.46 4.37
CA GLU A 117 5.80 -9.14 5.62
C GLU A 117 4.32 -8.96 6.01
N ALA A 118 3.58 -8.07 5.34
CA ALA A 118 2.18 -7.74 5.62
C ALA A 118 1.18 -8.85 5.23
N SER A 119 -0.06 -8.73 5.71
CA SER A 119 -1.17 -9.47 5.14
C SER A 119 -1.43 -9.02 3.68
N PRO A 120 -2.04 -9.87 2.83
CA PRO A 120 -2.28 -9.54 1.43
C PRO A 120 -3.02 -8.20 1.20
N GLU A 121 -3.98 -7.87 2.07
CA GLU A 121 -4.77 -6.64 1.98
C GLU A 121 -3.92 -5.39 2.24
N VAL A 122 -3.13 -5.41 3.31
CA VAL A 122 -2.23 -4.30 3.69
C VAL A 122 -1.13 -4.16 2.63
N ALA A 123 -0.54 -5.27 2.18
CA ALA A 123 0.46 -5.28 1.14
C ALA A 123 -0.06 -4.66 -0.17
N LYS A 124 -1.29 -5.02 -0.59
CA LYS A 124 -1.94 -4.47 -1.78
C LYS A 124 -2.19 -2.97 -1.63
N HIS A 125 -2.64 -2.51 -0.46
CA HIS A 125 -2.89 -1.09 -0.21
C HIS A 125 -1.60 -0.26 -0.22
N LEU A 126 -0.54 -0.72 0.45
CA LEU A 126 0.77 -0.07 0.43
C LEU A 126 1.37 -0.02 -0.99
N ALA A 127 1.29 -1.13 -1.73
CA ALA A 127 1.73 -1.16 -3.12
C ALA A 127 0.93 -0.20 -4.01
N TYR A 128 -0.38 -0.10 -3.79
CA TYR A 128 -1.23 0.85 -4.50
C TYR A 128 -0.82 2.30 -4.25
N ILE A 129 -0.50 2.68 -3.00
CA ILE A 129 0.04 4.01 -2.68
C ILE A 129 1.33 4.29 -3.46
N LEU A 130 2.25 3.32 -3.51
CA LEU A 130 3.51 3.48 -4.27
C LEU A 130 3.25 3.74 -5.76
N VAL A 131 2.34 2.99 -6.37
CA VAL A 131 1.95 3.19 -7.77
C VAL A 131 1.38 4.59 -7.97
N ARG A 132 0.51 5.04 -7.07
CA ARG A 132 -0.11 6.38 -7.14
C ARG A 132 0.90 7.50 -6.96
N LEU A 133 1.85 7.34 -6.04
CA LEU A 133 2.95 8.27 -5.83
C LEU A 133 3.84 8.38 -7.07
N GLN A 134 4.23 7.25 -7.67
CA GLN A 134 5.07 7.23 -8.87
C GLN A 134 4.39 7.91 -10.05
N ILE A 135 3.09 7.62 -10.27
CA ILE A 135 2.29 8.27 -11.31
C ILE A 135 2.22 9.79 -11.06
N HIS A 136 1.97 10.20 -9.81
CA HIS A 136 1.89 11.61 -9.46
C HIS A 136 3.23 12.33 -9.69
N HIS A 137 4.34 11.77 -9.20
CA HIS A 137 5.68 12.35 -9.36
C HIS A 137 6.05 12.49 -10.84
N SER A 138 5.88 11.43 -11.63
CA SER A 138 6.15 11.46 -13.07
C SER A 138 5.30 12.52 -13.80
N ARG A 139 4.02 12.67 -13.44
CA ARG A 139 3.15 13.70 -14.02
C ARG A 139 3.57 15.11 -13.61
N ALA A 140 4.02 15.29 -12.37
CA ALA A 140 4.49 16.59 -11.89
C ALA A 140 5.84 16.98 -12.53
N GLU A 141 6.73 16.02 -12.79
CA GLU A 141 7.93 16.25 -13.60
C GLU A 141 7.60 16.65 -15.04
N SER A 142 6.65 15.97 -15.69
CA SER A 142 6.14 16.37 -17.01
C SER A 142 5.55 17.77 -16.97
N LEU A 143 4.72 18.07 -15.97
CA LEU A 143 4.07 19.37 -15.81
C LEU A 143 5.08 20.53 -15.79
N VAL A 144 6.17 20.41 -15.04
CA VAL A 144 7.22 21.45 -15.00
C VAL A 144 7.93 21.63 -16.34
N LYS A 145 8.14 20.55 -17.10
CA LYS A 145 8.78 20.62 -18.43
C LYS A 145 7.84 21.24 -19.46
N ASP A 146 6.57 20.87 -19.38
CA ASP A 146 5.54 21.21 -20.34
C ASP A 146 5.06 22.67 -20.15
N PHE A 147 5.12 23.23 -18.93
CA PHE A 147 4.99 24.67 -18.67
C PHE A 147 6.32 25.39 -18.96
N SER A 148 6.67 25.50 -20.23
CA SER A 148 7.84 26.25 -20.69
C SER A 148 7.57 26.95 -22.02
N PRO A 149 8.24 28.07 -22.33
CA PRO A 149 8.03 28.80 -23.58
C PRO A 149 8.37 27.99 -24.86
N GLU A 150 9.12 26.90 -24.69
CA GLU A 150 9.58 26.01 -25.76
C GLU A 150 8.61 24.83 -25.98
N SER A 151 7.62 24.67 -25.11
CA SER A 151 6.63 23.60 -25.16
C SER A 151 5.53 23.92 -26.16
N GLU A 152 5.20 22.96 -27.04
CA GLU A 152 4.04 23.05 -27.94
C GLU A 152 2.75 22.48 -27.31
N ILE A 153 2.79 22.11 -26.02
CA ILE A 153 1.70 21.41 -25.35
C ILE A 153 0.68 22.41 -24.82
N SER A 154 -0.55 22.32 -25.31
CA SER A 154 -1.69 23.04 -24.76
C SER A 154 -2.35 22.22 -23.65
N PHE A 155 -2.49 22.82 -22.46
CA PHE A 155 -3.13 22.16 -21.34
C PHE A 155 -4.65 22.30 -21.38
N VAL A 156 -5.33 21.17 -21.16
CA VAL A 156 -6.78 21.13 -20.99
C VAL A 156 -7.10 21.13 -19.48
N PRO A 157 -7.99 22.01 -18.99
CA PRO A 157 -8.32 22.10 -17.57
C PRO A 157 -8.71 20.77 -16.92
N GLU A 158 -9.47 19.91 -17.61
CA GLU A 158 -9.88 18.61 -17.06
C GLU A 158 -8.69 17.66 -16.78
N SER A 159 -7.59 17.78 -17.54
CA SER A 159 -6.38 16.99 -17.32
C SER A 159 -5.71 17.38 -16.00
N LEU A 160 -5.64 18.68 -15.69
CA LEU A 160 -5.06 19.16 -14.43
C LEU A 160 -5.99 18.96 -13.24
N MET A 161 -7.32 19.05 -13.42
CA MET A 161 -8.28 18.62 -12.40
C MET A 161 -8.07 17.15 -12.01
N THR A 162 -7.74 16.29 -12.99
CA THR A 162 -7.40 14.89 -12.72
C THR A 162 -6.15 14.78 -11.84
N GLN A 163 -5.16 15.67 -12.00
CA GLN A 163 -3.97 15.71 -11.16
C GLN A 163 -4.28 16.20 -9.74
N VAL A 164 -5.08 17.26 -9.59
CA VAL A 164 -5.56 17.76 -8.28
C VAL A 164 -6.31 16.65 -7.53
N PHE A 165 -7.26 16.01 -8.20
CA PHE A 165 -8.00 14.86 -7.66
C PHE A 165 -7.06 13.71 -7.27
N SER A 166 -6.09 13.39 -8.11
CA SER A 166 -5.14 12.30 -7.86
C SER A 166 -4.22 12.57 -6.66
N LEU A 167 -3.86 13.84 -6.44
CA LEU A 167 -3.08 14.28 -5.29
C LEU A 167 -3.91 14.19 -4.00
N ALA A 168 -5.17 14.63 -4.04
CA ALA A 168 -6.08 14.52 -2.90
C ALA A 168 -6.35 13.06 -2.52
N GLU A 169 -6.49 12.19 -3.51
CA GLU A 169 -6.56 10.75 -3.28
C GLU A 169 -5.32 10.22 -2.57
N LEU A 170 -4.13 10.56 -3.06
CA LEU A 170 -2.87 10.10 -2.48
C LEU A 170 -2.74 10.54 -1.02
N GLN A 171 -3.05 11.80 -0.72
CA GLN A 171 -3.08 12.32 0.65
C GLN A 171 -4.11 11.61 1.53
N SER A 172 -5.28 11.28 0.98
CA SER A 172 -6.34 10.57 1.70
C SER A 172 -5.92 9.13 2.04
N LEU A 173 -5.28 8.42 1.10
CA LEU A 173 -4.73 7.08 1.33
C LEU A 173 -3.65 7.09 2.42
N LEU A 174 -2.71 8.04 2.35
CA LEU A 174 -1.67 8.20 3.38
C LEU A 174 -2.29 8.50 4.75
N SER A 175 -3.30 9.36 4.78
CA SER A 175 -3.96 9.79 6.02
C SER A 175 -4.68 8.64 6.72
N GLN A 176 -5.39 7.79 5.96
CA GLN A 176 -6.09 6.61 6.50
C GLN A 176 -5.14 5.61 7.17
N LEU A 177 -3.88 5.55 6.74
CA LEU A 177 -2.89 4.62 7.28
C LEU A 177 -2.27 5.03 8.62
N PHE A 178 -2.35 6.29 9.05
CA PHE A 178 -1.62 6.73 10.25
C PHE A 178 -2.06 6.00 11.52
N GLU A 179 -3.37 5.85 11.75
CA GLU A 179 -3.88 5.16 12.94
C GLU A 179 -3.50 3.67 12.94
N TYR A 180 -3.53 3.05 11.76
CA TYR A 180 -3.08 1.69 11.57
C TYR A 180 -1.58 1.56 11.85
N ALA A 181 -0.75 2.42 11.26
CA ALA A 181 0.70 2.41 11.41
C ALA A 181 1.13 2.60 12.87
N ARG A 182 0.43 3.45 13.62
CA ARG A 182 0.65 3.68 15.05
C ARG A 182 0.13 2.57 15.97
N GLY A 183 -0.57 1.56 15.42
CA GLY A 183 -1.16 0.48 16.20
C GLY A 183 -2.38 0.87 17.04
N ILE A 184 -3.04 1.98 16.70
CA ILE A 184 -4.24 2.47 17.40
C ILE A 184 -5.49 1.74 16.92
N LYS A 185 -5.59 1.52 15.60
CA LYS A 185 -6.70 0.79 14.97
C LYS A 185 -6.19 -0.34 14.09
N GLU A 186 -7.07 -1.30 13.83
CA GLU A 186 -6.84 -2.30 12.79
C GLU A 186 -6.84 -1.67 11.40
N PHE A 187 -6.39 -2.43 10.40
CA PHE A 187 -6.32 -1.92 9.03
C PHE A 187 -7.73 -1.63 8.50
N ASP A 188 -7.97 -0.37 8.15
CA ASP A 188 -9.23 0.06 7.57
C ASP A 188 -9.21 -0.17 6.05
N HIS A 189 -9.95 -1.18 5.61
CA HIS A 189 -10.10 -1.52 4.20
C HIS A 189 -11.31 -0.82 3.56
N ARG A 190 -11.99 0.09 4.28
CA ARG A 190 -13.13 0.81 3.72
C ARG A 190 -12.68 1.74 2.59
N PRO A 191 -13.53 1.91 1.57
CA PRO A 191 -13.39 2.95 0.57
C PRO A 191 -13.09 4.33 1.18
N LEU A 192 -12.31 5.14 0.47
CA LEU A 192 -12.12 6.54 0.85
C LEU A 192 -13.46 7.26 0.82
N SER A 193 -13.73 8.14 1.78
CA SER A 193 -14.91 9.00 1.74
C SER A 193 -14.67 10.18 0.80
N ALA A 194 -15.71 10.68 0.12
CA ALA A 194 -15.59 11.92 -0.66
C ALA A 194 -15.13 13.10 0.22
N GLU A 195 -15.58 13.13 1.48
CA GLU A 195 -15.19 14.15 2.47
C GLU A 195 -13.67 14.21 2.69
N SER A 196 -12.95 13.08 2.58
CA SER A 196 -11.48 13.07 2.70
C SER A 196 -10.84 13.93 1.60
N PHE A 197 -11.34 13.89 0.37
CA PHE A 197 -10.85 14.71 -0.74
C PHE A 197 -11.14 16.19 -0.49
N PHE A 198 -12.38 16.50 -0.10
CA PHE A 198 -12.78 17.88 0.17
C PHE A 198 -11.97 18.50 1.30
N SER A 199 -11.60 17.72 2.33
CA SER A 199 -10.73 18.21 3.39
C SER A 199 -9.37 18.74 2.89
N PHE A 200 -8.81 18.12 1.85
CA PHE A 200 -7.58 18.59 1.22
C PHE A 200 -7.81 19.79 0.31
N TYR A 201 -8.93 19.85 -0.42
CA TYR A 201 -9.27 21.05 -1.19
C TYR A 201 -9.43 22.27 -0.29
N ARG A 202 -10.01 22.09 0.90
CA ARG A 202 -10.07 23.15 1.90
C ARG A 202 -8.71 23.55 2.44
N HIS A 203 -7.86 22.55 2.69
CA HIS A 203 -6.49 22.81 3.12
C HIS A 203 -5.67 23.59 2.07
N TRP A 204 -5.99 23.41 0.78
CA TRP A 204 -5.30 24.09 -0.31
C TRP A 204 -6.05 25.32 -0.86
N ASP A 205 -7.13 25.75 -0.22
CA ASP A 205 -7.92 26.93 -0.61
C ASP A 205 -8.50 26.86 -2.05
N VAL A 206 -9.00 25.67 -2.45
CA VAL A 206 -9.61 25.42 -3.77
C VAL A 206 -11.01 24.78 -3.68
N GLU A 207 -11.63 24.85 -2.51
CA GLU A 207 -12.93 24.23 -2.20
C GLU A 207 -14.10 24.84 -2.97
N ASP A 208 -14.06 26.12 -3.30
CA ASP A 208 -15.19 26.86 -3.91
C ASP A 208 -15.38 26.58 -5.41
N ASN A 209 -14.53 25.75 -6.02
CA ASN A 209 -14.61 25.46 -7.44
C ASN A 209 -15.63 24.35 -7.73
N GLU A 210 -16.81 24.74 -8.22
CA GLU A 210 -17.93 23.82 -8.54
C GLU A 210 -17.55 22.73 -9.56
N ASP A 211 -16.71 23.05 -10.55
CA ASP A 211 -16.25 22.08 -11.54
C ASP A 211 -15.39 20.99 -10.91
N LEU A 212 -14.47 21.36 -10.00
CA LEU A 212 -13.62 20.43 -9.25
C LEU A 212 -14.43 19.57 -8.29
N ILE A 213 -15.41 20.14 -7.60
CA ILE A 213 -16.34 19.39 -6.74
C ILE A 213 -17.09 18.35 -7.59
N GLY A 214 -17.77 18.80 -8.65
CA GLY A 214 -18.55 17.91 -9.50
C GLY A 214 -17.70 16.84 -10.18
N PHE A 215 -16.47 17.18 -10.59
CA PHE A 215 -15.51 16.20 -11.12
C PHE A 215 -15.12 15.17 -10.06
N THR A 216 -14.86 15.61 -8.83
CA THR A 216 -14.48 14.75 -7.71
C THR A 216 -15.59 13.78 -7.36
N GLU A 217 -16.84 14.24 -7.23
CA GLU A 217 -17.99 13.39 -6.95
C GLU A 217 -18.19 12.32 -8.03
N ARG A 218 -18.13 12.69 -9.31
CA ARG A 218 -18.27 11.75 -10.44
C ARG A 218 -17.17 10.69 -10.44
N ASN A 219 -15.92 11.10 -10.25
CA ASN A 219 -14.78 10.17 -10.29
C ASN A 219 -14.69 9.31 -9.02
N HIS A 220 -15.04 9.88 -7.86
CA HIS A 220 -15.15 9.17 -6.61
C HIS A 220 -16.20 8.06 -6.70
N ALA A 221 -17.42 8.40 -7.13
CA ALA A 221 -18.51 7.43 -7.28
C ALA A 221 -18.15 6.28 -8.23
N ARG A 222 -17.47 6.56 -9.35
CA ARG A 222 -17.03 5.54 -10.30
C ARG A 222 -16.01 4.56 -9.72
N ARG A 223 -15.20 4.99 -8.75
CA ARG A 223 -14.03 4.25 -8.27
C ARG A 223 -14.23 3.61 -6.89
N TRP A 224 -15.12 4.14 -6.06
CA TRP A 224 -15.35 3.67 -4.69
C TRP A 224 -16.81 3.30 -4.35
N ASN A 225 -17.80 3.60 -5.20
CA ASN A 225 -19.19 3.16 -4.99
C ASN A 225 -19.57 1.91 -5.82
N THR A 226 -18.59 1.18 -6.33
CA THR A 226 -18.73 -0.12 -7.02
C THR A 226 -18.39 -1.28 -6.09
#